data_AF-A0A3E2C3D6-F1
#
_entry.id   AF-A0A3E2C3D6-F1
#
_cell.length_a   1.000
_cell.length_b   1.000
_cell.length_c   1.000
_cell.angle_alpha   90.00
_cell.angle_beta   90.00
_cell.angle_gamma   90.00
#
_symmetry.space_group_name_H-M   'P 1'
#
loop_
_entity.id
_entity.type
_entity.pdbx_description
1 polymer ?
#
loop_
_entity_poly.entity_id
_entity_poly.type
_entity_poly.pdbx_seq_one_letter_code
_entity_poly.pdbx_strand_id
1 'polypeptide(L)' 'KALTTTINLLDLTDVVIYGPSDIVNKVFISSTEKAIQEYGPYSPKHPCTVRRCTCNNDITLIGECISVIQNRIMNL' A
#
# COMPACT_ATOMS: atom_id res chain seq x y z
N LYS A 1 5.26 -6.55 11.31
CA LYS A 1 5.01 -8.01 11.35
C LYS A 1 3.81 -8.41 10.48
N ALA A 2 2.57 -8.04 10.82
CA ALA A 2 1.39 -8.44 10.00
C ALA A 2 1.51 -8.04 8.52
N LEU A 3 1.86 -6.78 8.24
CA LEU A 3 2.09 -6.29 6.87
C LEU A 3 3.18 -7.09 6.13
N THR A 4 4.28 -7.41 6.82
CA THR A 4 5.40 -8.18 6.24
C THR A 4 4.94 -9.55 5.77
N THR A 5 4.12 -10.26 6.55
CA THR A 5 3.54 -11.55 6.15
C THR A 5 2.72 -11.42 4.86
N THR A 6 1.87 -10.39 4.75
CA THR A 6 1.06 -10.14 3.56
C THR A 6 1.92 -9.82 2.33
N ILE A 7 2.94 -8.97 2.48
CA ILE A 7 3.89 -8.63 1.41
C ILE A 7 4.53 -9.90 0.86
N ASN A 8 4.98 -10.79 1.73
CA ASN A 8 5.66 -12.02 1.32
C ASN A 8 4.71 -13.03 0.67
N LEU A 9 3.51 -13.20 1.24
CA LEU A 9 2.53 -14.17 0.74
C LEU A 9 2.03 -13.82 -0.67
N LEU A 10 1.85 -12.53 -0.93
CA LEU A 10 1.31 -12.02 -2.21
C LEU A 10 2.40 -11.50 -3.15
N ASP A 11 3.68 -11.58 -2.76
CA ASP A 11 4.85 -11.05 -3.50
C ASP A 11 4.66 -9.57 -3.91
N LEU A 12 4.21 -8.74 -2.96
CA LEU A 12 3.92 -7.32 -3.20
C LEU A 12 5.21 -6.52 -3.41
N THR A 13 5.27 -5.76 -4.50
CA THR A 13 6.44 -4.95 -4.87
C THR A 13 6.28 -3.45 -4.56
N ASP A 14 5.05 -2.96 -4.38
CA ASP A 14 4.74 -1.58 -4.00
C ASP A 14 3.64 -1.57 -2.93
N VAL A 15 3.90 -0.90 -1.82
CA VAL A 15 2.95 -0.69 -0.73
C VAL A 15 2.75 0.79 -0.52
N VAL A 16 1.50 1.22 -0.72
CA VAL A 16 1.09 2.61 -0.54
C VAL A 16 0.29 2.75 0.74
N ILE A 17 0.75 3.59 1.65
CA ILE A 17 0.10 3.81 2.95
C ILE A 17 -0.68 5.12 2.91
N TYR A 18 -1.99 5.02 3.07
CA TYR A 18 -2.89 6.17 3.15
C TYR A 18 -3.13 6.57 4.61
N GLY A 19 -3.16 7.88 4.87
CA GLY A 19 -3.45 8.45 6.17
C GLY A 19 -3.00 9.91 6.29
N PRO A 20 -3.33 10.57 7.42
CA PRO A 20 -2.92 11.94 7.70
C PRO A 20 -1.40 12.12 7.59
N SER A 21 -0.94 13.24 7.02
CA SER A 21 0.49 13.45 6.72
C SER A 21 1.37 13.62 7.96
N ASP A 22 0.79 14.05 9.07
CA ASP A 22 1.42 14.14 10.38
C ASP A 22 1.66 12.75 11.00
N ILE A 23 0.76 11.79 10.72
CA ILE A 23 0.87 10.39 11.16
C ILE A 23 1.76 9.59 10.20
N VAL A 24 1.41 9.55 8.90
CA VAL A 24 2.13 8.79 7.86
C VAL A 24 3.25 9.65 7.28
N ASN A 25 4.19 10.03 8.15
CA ASN A 25 5.32 10.87 7.80
C ASN A 25 6.55 10.05 7.36
N LYS A 26 7.67 10.73 7.05
CA LYS A 26 8.92 10.07 6.61
C LYS A 26 9.48 9.09 7.65
N VAL A 27 9.35 9.39 8.94
CA VAL A 27 9.79 8.50 10.02
C VAL A 27 8.95 7.24 10.00
N PHE A 28 7.63 7.36 9.92
CA PHE A 28 6.73 6.20 9.81
C PHE A 28 7.07 5.30 8.62
N ILE A 29 7.29 5.88 7.43
CA ILE A 29 7.63 5.12 6.21
C ILE A 29 8.97 4.39 6.40
N SER A 30 10.02 5.09 6.81
CA SER A 30 11.34 4.47 7.02
C SER A 30 11.35 3.39 8.11
N SER A 31 10.59 3.56 9.19
CA SER A 31 10.40 2.53 10.22
C SER A 31 9.65 1.31 9.67
N THR A 32 8.68 1.52 8.77
CA THR A 32 7.95 0.43 8.11
C THR A 32 8.86 -0.37 7.18
N GLU A 33 9.70 0.31 6.38
CA GLU A 33 10.70 -0.35 5.54
C GLU A 33 11.67 -1.19 6.35
N LYS A 34 12.20 -0.65 7.46
CA LYS A 34 13.08 -1.40 8.38
C LYS A 34 12.38 -2.63 8.95
N ALA A 35 11.12 -2.50 9.37
CA ALA A 35 10.35 -3.64 9.88
C ALA A 35 10.10 -4.71 8.80
N ILE A 36 9.92 -4.32 7.54
CA ILE A 36 9.79 -5.28 6.44
C ILE A 36 11.11 -6.00 6.20
N GLN A 37 12.24 -5.31 6.27
CA GLN A 37 13.56 -5.93 6.15
C GLN A 37 13.88 -6.87 7.32
N GLU A 38 13.54 -6.48 8.56
CA GLU A 38 13.80 -7.28 9.77
C GLU A 38 12.95 -8.55 9.84
N TYR A 39 11.66 -8.44 9.49
CA TYR A 39 10.71 -9.55 9.58
C TYR A 39 10.44 -10.26 8.25
N GLY A 40 11.08 -9.80 7.18
CA GLY A 40 10.95 -10.34 5.82
C GLY A 40 11.72 -11.64 5.64
N PRO A 41 11.54 -12.34 4.50
CA PRO A 41 12.37 -13.48 4.18
C PRO A 41 13.80 -12.98 3.98
N TYR A 42 14.76 -13.83 4.34
CA TYR A 42 16.18 -13.54 4.15
C TYR A 42 16.55 -13.25 2.68
N SER A 43 15.76 -13.75 1.72
CA SER A 43 15.90 -13.49 0.28
C SER A 43 14.53 -13.34 -0.38
N PRO A 44 13.97 -12.12 -0.48
CA PRO A 44 12.72 -11.89 -1.20
C PRO A 44 12.95 -12.07 -2.71
N LYS A 45 11.92 -12.58 -3.42
CA LYS A 45 11.96 -12.71 -4.89
C LYS A 45 12.06 -11.34 -5.56
N HIS A 46 11.34 -10.35 -5.02
CA HIS A 46 11.32 -8.98 -5.49
C HIS A 46 11.45 -7.99 -4.34
N PRO A 47 12.15 -6.85 -4.54
CA PRO A 47 12.15 -5.78 -3.54
C PRO A 47 10.77 -5.14 -3.42
N CYS A 48 10.39 -4.78 -2.20
CA CYS A 48 9.15 -4.07 -1.90
C CYS A 48 9.45 -2.60 -1.57
N THR A 49 8.82 -1.67 -2.29
CA THR A 49 8.89 -0.23 -1.99
C THR A 49 7.73 0.17 -1.09
N VAL A 50 7.99 1.03 -0.09
CA VAL A 50 6.93 1.59 0.76
C VAL A 50 6.88 3.09 0.60
N ARG A 51 5.69 3.64 0.34
CA ARG A 51 5.50 5.07 0.15
C ARG A 51 4.19 5.58 0.71
N ARG A 52 4.17 6.87 1.03
CA ARG A 52 2.92 7.55 1.42
C ARG A 52 2.03 7.73 0.19
N CYS A 53 0.74 7.54 0.38
CA CYS A 53 -0.26 7.92 -0.62
C CYS A 53 -0.20 9.42 -0.89
N THR A 54 -0.26 9.80 -2.17
CA THR A 54 -0.32 11.20 -2.62
C THR A 54 -1.72 11.59 -3.10
N CYS A 55 -2.67 10.65 -3.08
CA CYS A 55 -4.06 10.93 -3.41
C CYS A 55 -4.70 11.82 -2.33
N ASN A 56 -5.67 12.63 -2.75
CA ASN A 56 -6.43 13.50 -1.87
C ASN A 56 -7.30 12.70 -0.89
N ASN A 57 -7.84 13.39 0.11
CA ASN A 57 -8.67 12.79 1.16
C ASN A 57 -9.94 12.08 0.63
N ASP A 58 -10.34 12.40 -0.61
CA ASP A 58 -11.52 11.83 -1.25
C ASP A 58 -11.20 10.51 -2.00
N ILE A 59 -10.04 9.88 -1.77
CA ILE A 59 -9.59 8.67 -2.48
C ILE A 59 -10.64 7.54 -2.44
N THR A 60 -11.31 7.34 -1.31
CA THR A 60 -12.35 6.32 -1.17
C THR A 60 -13.55 6.66 -2.05
N LEU A 61 -14.01 7.91 -2.03
CA LEU A 61 -15.14 8.36 -2.86
C LEU A 61 -14.82 8.21 -4.35
N ILE A 62 -13.61 8.61 -4.77
CA ILE A 62 -13.14 8.44 -6.14
C ILE A 62 -13.11 6.96 -6.54
N GLY A 63 -12.59 6.09 -5.66
CA GLY A 63 -12.57 4.64 -5.88
C GLY A 63 -13.97 4.05 -6.07
N GLU A 64 -14.93 4.45 -5.24
CA GLU A 64 -16.32 4.00 -5.37
C GLU A 64 -16.96 4.50 -6.67
N CYS A 65 -16.72 5.76 -7.06
CA CYS A 65 -17.21 6.29 -8.34
C CYS A 65 -16.64 5.49 -9.53
N ILE A 66 -15.33 5.18 -9.52
CA ILE A 66 -14.69 4.36 -10.55
C ILE A 66 -15.33 2.97 -10.59
N SER A 67 -15.55 2.34 -9.43
CA SER A 67 -16.17 1.02 -9.31
C SER A 67 -17.56 0.99 -9.96
N VAL A 68 -18.42 1.97 -9.66
CA VAL A 68 -19.77 2.08 -10.25
C VAL A 68 -19.72 2.24 -11.77
N ILE A 69 -18.83 3.11 -12.28
CA ILE A 69 -18.68 3.34 -13.72
C ILE A 69 -18.17 2.08 -14.42
N GLN A 70 -17.14 1.43 -13.88
CA GLN A 70 -16.61 0.18 -14.42
C GLN A 70 -17.68 -0.92 -14.46
N ASN A 71 -18.44 -1.09 -13.38
CA ASN A 71 -19.53 -2.05 -13.33
C ASN A 71 -20.61 -1.76 -14.40
N ARG A 72 -20.92 -0.48 -14.64
CA ARG A 72 -21.87 -0.10 -15.70
C ARG A 72 -21.32 -0.40 -17.09
N ILE A 73 -20.03 -0.13 -17.34
CA ILE A 73 -19.41 -0.39 -18.65
C ILE A 73 -19.27 -1.89 -18.93
N MET A 74 -18.86 -2.69 -17.94
CA MET A 74 -18.62 -4.13 -18.12
C MET A 74 -19.89 -4.97 -18.26
N ASN A 75 -21.04 -4.46 -17.82
CA ASN A 75 -22.34 -5.14 -17.92
C ASN A 75 -23.27 -4.49 -18.96
N LEU A 76 -22.73 -3.68 -19.88
CA LEU A 76 -23.39 -3.27 -21.12
C LEU A 76 -23.02 -4.23 -22.25
#